data_AF-A0A916QFC7-F1
#
_entry.id   AF-A0A916QFC7-F1
#
_cell.length_a   1.000
_cell.length_b   1.000
_cell.length_c   1.000
_cell.angle_alpha   90.00
_cell.angle_beta   90.00
_cell.angle_gamma   90.00
#
_symmetry.space_group_name_H-M   'P 1'
#
loop_
_entity.id
_entity.type
_entity.pdbx_description
1 polymer ?
#
loop_
_entity_poly.entity_id
_entity_poly.type
_entity_poly.pdbx_seq_one_letter_code
_entity_poly.pdbx_strand_id
1 'polypeptide(L)'
;MPLTPLDIHNKEFSRKIRGYDEDEVNEFLDQIIKDYEALIRENKELQAKLEAYEEKVNHFKTMEETLSKTIVVAQEAADEMKANAKKEAQLIIKEAEKNADRIINESLAKSRKIALDSEELKKQAMIYRTRFRSLLEAQLELLNQEDWNFEKMNLELEFPAKDEVKE
;
A
#
# COMPACT_ATOMS: atom_id res chain seq x y z
N MET A 1 -56.97 -45.21 -6.83
CA MET A 1 -55.79 -46.10 -6.90
C MET A 1 -55.92 -46.92 -8.17
N PRO A 2 -54.88 -47.00 -9.01
CA PRO A 2 -54.85 -47.96 -10.09
C PRO A 2 -54.78 -49.39 -9.52
N LEU A 3 -55.28 -50.37 -10.28
CA LEU A 3 -55.21 -51.80 -9.94
C LEU A 3 -53.76 -52.22 -9.68
N THR A 4 -53.53 -53.10 -8.70
CA THR A 4 -52.23 -53.75 -8.51
C THR A 4 -52.15 -55.05 -9.30
N PRO A 5 -50.94 -55.57 -9.61
CA PRO A 5 -50.78 -56.89 -10.22
C PRO A 5 -51.50 -58.00 -9.41
N LEU A 6 -51.52 -57.87 -8.08
CA LEU A 6 -52.22 -58.77 -7.16
C LEU A 6 -53.75 -58.65 -7.28
N ASP A 7 -54.27 -57.45 -7.51
CA ASP A 7 -55.70 -57.23 -7.75
C ASP A 7 -56.17 -57.82 -9.09
N ILE A 8 -55.29 -57.87 -10.09
CA ILE A 8 -55.56 -58.49 -11.39
C ILE A 8 -55.53 -60.03 -11.23
N HIS A 9 -54.54 -60.57 -10.52
CA HIS A 9 -54.43 -62.01 -10.26
C HIS A 9 -55.62 -62.56 -9.46
N ASN A 10 -56.10 -61.84 -8.44
CA ASN A 10 -57.19 -62.28 -7.58
C ASN A 10 -58.59 -61.96 -8.15
N LYS A 11 -58.68 -61.51 -9.41
CA LYS A 11 -59.94 -61.08 -10.00
C LYS A 11 -60.75 -62.26 -10.50
N GLU A 12 -61.88 -62.53 -9.85
CA GLU A 12 -62.86 -63.50 -10.33
C GLU A 12 -63.91 -62.85 -11.25
N PHE A 13 -64.22 -63.52 -12.37
CA PHE A 13 -65.24 -63.11 -13.32
C PHE A 13 -66.47 -64.03 -13.24
N SER A 14 -67.66 -63.46 -13.48
CA SER A 14 -68.91 -64.23 -13.48
C SER A 14 -69.15 -64.93 -14.82
N ARG A 15 -69.54 -66.21 -14.77
CA ARG A 15 -69.81 -67.04 -15.96
C ARG A 15 -71.17 -66.70 -16.58
N LYS A 16 -71.23 -66.58 -17.92
CA LYS A 16 -72.46 -66.41 -18.71
C LYS A 16 -72.44 -67.35 -19.93
N ILE A 17 -73.62 -67.78 -20.38
CA ILE A 17 -73.84 -68.80 -21.43
C ILE A 17 -73.17 -68.45 -22.79
N ARG A 18 -72.81 -67.19 -23.03
CA ARG A 18 -71.98 -66.72 -24.16
C ARG A 18 -70.88 -65.78 -23.64
N GLY A 19 -69.84 -66.34 -23.04
CA GLY A 19 -68.68 -65.62 -22.51
C GLY A 19 -67.41 -65.85 -23.34
N TYR A 20 -66.34 -65.13 -22.99
CA TYR A 20 -65.00 -65.41 -23.49
C TYR A 20 -64.48 -66.74 -22.91
N ASP A 21 -63.52 -67.36 -23.60
CA ASP A 21 -62.82 -68.53 -23.10
C ASP A 21 -62.00 -68.16 -21.85
N GLU A 22 -62.16 -68.92 -20.77
CA GLU A 22 -61.50 -68.63 -19.49
C GLU A 22 -59.99 -68.86 -19.58
N ASP A 23 -59.53 -69.85 -20.34
CA ASP A 23 -58.12 -70.19 -20.43
C ASP A 23 -57.36 -69.11 -21.23
N GLU A 24 -57.92 -68.66 -22.37
CA GLU A 24 -57.35 -67.55 -23.15
C GLU A 24 -57.32 -66.23 -22.36
N VAL A 25 -58.38 -65.96 -21.58
CA VAL A 25 -58.45 -64.75 -20.73
C VAL A 25 -57.41 -64.82 -19.62
N ASN A 26 -57.24 -65.97 -18.96
CA ASN A 26 -56.24 -66.14 -17.90
C ASN A 26 -54.82 -65.99 -18.45
N GLU A 27 -54.51 -66.57 -19.61
CA GLU A 27 -53.19 -66.44 -20.23
C GLU A 27 -52.88 -64.99 -20.62
N PHE A 28 -53.88 -64.24 -21.09
CA PHE A 28 -53.75 -62.80 -21.34
C PHE A 28 -53.58 -61.99 -20.06
N LEU A 29 -54.32 -62.30 -18.99
CA LEU A 29 -54.18 -61.64 -17.69
C LEU A 29 -52.80 -61.89 -17.08
N ASP A 30 -52.24 -63.08 -17.21
CA ASP A 30 -50.86 -63.39 -16.78
C ASP A 30 -49.83 -62.53 -17.51
N GLN A 31 -50.00 -62.31 -18.82
CA GLN A 31 -49.15 -61.42 -19.59
C GLN A 31 -49.30 -59.96 -19.13
N ILE A 32 -50.53 -59.48 -18.89
CA ILE A 32 -50.78 -58.15 -18.33
C ILE A 32 -50.09 -58.00 -16.97
N ILE A 33 -50.21 -58.98 -16.07
CA ILE A 33 -49.60 -58.95 -14.74
C ILE A 33 -48.08 -58.74 -14.85
N LYS A 34 -47.41 -59.52 -15.71
CA LYS A 34 -45.95 -59.40 -15.94
C LYS A 34 -45.57 -58.01 -16.46
N ASP A 35 -46.27 -57.51 -17.46
CA ASP A 35 -45.99 -56.21 -18.07
C ASP A 35 -46.26 -55.06 -17.08
N TYR A 36 -47.29 -55.20 -16.26
CA TYR A 36 -47.64 -54.23 -15.23
C TYR A 36 -46.61 -54.20 -14.09
N GLU A 37 -46.09 -55.36 -13.67
CA GLU A 37 -44.98 -55.43 -12.72
C GLU A 37 -43.70 -54.78 -13.26
N ALA A 38 -43.38 -55.02 -14.54
CA ALA A 38 -42.24 -54.39 -15.21
C ALA A 38 -42.39 -52.86 -15.24
N LEU A 39 -43.56 -52.36 -15.63
CA LEU A 39 -43.90 -50.93 -15.62
C LEU A 39 -43.79 -50.29 -14.24
N ILE A 40 -44.29 -50.95 -13.19
CA ILE A 40 -44.18 -50.45 -11.82
C ILE A 40 -42.71 -50.38 -11.38
N ARG A 41 -41.89 -51.38 -11.74
CA ARG A 41 -40.46 -51.38 -11.43
C ARG A 41 -39.72 -50.26 -12.15
N GLU A 42 -39.95 -50.10 -13.44
CA GLU A 42 -39.37 -49.02 -14.24
C GLU A 42 -39.78 -47.65 -13.71
N ASN A 43 -41.06 -47.47 -13.36
CA ASN A 43 -41.56 -46.21 -12.80
C ASN A 43 -40.84 -45.85 -11.48
N LYS A 44 -40.64 -46.82 -10.59
CA LYS A 44 -39.87 -46.61 -9.35
C LYS A 44 -38.41 -46.26 -9.64
N GLU A 45 -37.76 -46.93 -10.59
CA GLU A 45 -36.39 -46.62 -10.98
C GLU A 45 -36.27 -45.20 -11.59
N LEU A 46 -37.22 -44.81 -12.43
CA LEU A 46 -37.28 -43.48 -13.02
C LEU A 46 -37.52 -42.40 -11.96
N GLN A 47 -38.42 -42.64 -11.00
CA GLN A 47 -38.64 -41.75 -9.85
C GLN A 47 -37.36 -41.57 -9.03
N ALA A 48 -36.67 -42.66 -8.70
CA ALA A 48 -35.41 -42.59 -7.97
C ALA A 48 -34.31 -41.82 -8.74
N LYS A 49 -34.24 -42.01 -10.06
CA LYS A 49 -33.32 -41.24 -10.91
C LYS A 49 -33.70 -39.75 -10.95
N LEU A 50 -34.99 -39.43 -11.02
CA LEU A 50 -35.49 -38.07 -11.04
C LEU A 50 -35.11 -37.34 -9.75
N GLU A 51 -35.38 -37.95 -8.59
CA GLU A 51 -34.99 -37.40 -7.28
C GLU A 51 -33.48 -37.15 -7.21
N ALA A 52 -32.66 -38.12 -7.66
CA ALA A 52 -31.20 -37.96 -7.68
C ALA A 52 -30.73 -36.84 -8.63
N TYR A 53 -31.40 -36.63 -9.76
CA TYR A 53 -31.07 -35.53 -10.67
C TYR A 53 -31.53 -34.18 -10.11
N GLU A 54 -32.69 -34.10 -9.48
CA GLU A 54 -33.17 -32.89 -8.81
C GLU A 54 -32.21 -32.45 -7.70
N GLU A 55 -31.71 -33.39 -6.89
CA GLU A 55 -30.73 -33.11 -5.86
C GLU A 55 -29.43 -32.53 -6.46
N LYS A 56 -28.91 -33.14 -7.54
CA LYS A 56 -27.73 -32.64 -8.25
C LYS A 56 -27.94 -31.25 -8.83
N VAL A 57 -29.10 -31.00 -9.44
CA VAL A 57 -29.44 -29.68 -9.99
C VAL A 57 -29.48 -28.63 -8.89
N ASN A 58 -30.10 -28.95 -7.75
CA ASN A 58 -30.13 -28.04 -6.60
C ASN A 58 -28.72 -27.76 -6.07
N HIS A 59 -27.88 -28.79 -5.95
CA HIS A 59 -26.49 -28.62 -5.56
C HIS A 59 -25.73 -27.68 -6.50
N PHE A 60 -25.85 -27.87 -7.83
CA PHE A 60 -25.22 -26.99 -8.80
C PHE A 60 -25.74 -25.56 -8.75
N LYS A 61 -27.05 -25.36 -8.55
CA LYS A 61 -27.62 -24.01 -8.37
C LYS A 61 -27.04 -23.30 -7.16
N THR A 62 -26.96 -23.97 -6.01
CA THR A 62 -26.36 -23.39 -4.80
C THR A 62 -24.88 -23.08 -5.01
N MET A 63 -24.14 -23.94 -5.72
CA MET A 63 -22.75 -23.71 -6.06
C MET A 63 -22.58 -22.51 -6.99
N GLU A 64 -23.42 -22.38 -8.02
CA GLU A 64 -23.44 -21.25 -8.95
C GLU A 64 -23.73 -19.92 -8.21
N GLU A 65 -24.75 -19.90 -7.35
CA GLU A 65 -25.07 -18.73 -6.53
C GLU A 65 -23.90 -18.32 -5.63
N THR A 66 -23.25 -19.31 -5.01
CA THR A 66 -22.10 -19.07 -4.13
C THR A 66 -20.92 -18.51 -4.93
N LEU A 67 -20.61 -19.12 -6.07
CA LEU A 67 -19.54 -18.66 -6.95
C LEU A 67 -19.80 -17.24 -7.47
N SER A 68 -21.03 -16.96 -7.90
CA SER A 68 -21.45 -15.63 -8.35
C SER A 68 -21.26 -14.58 -7.24
N LYS A 69 -21.71 -14.87 -6.01
CA LYS A 69 -21.47 -14.00 -4.84
C LYS A 69 -19.98 -13.79 -4.57
N THR A 70 -19.18 -14.86 -4.61
CA THR A 70 -17.74 -14.76 -4.40
C THR A 70 -17.05 -13.89 -5.45
N ILE A 71 -17.44 -14.00 -6.73
CA ILE A 71 -16.91 -13.16 -7.81
C ILE A 71 -17.22 -11.69 -7.56
N VAL A 72 -18.46 -11.38 -7.16
CA VAL A 72 -18.86 -9.99 -6.86
C VAL A 72 -18.04 -9.42 -5.71
N VAL A 73 -17.90 -10.17 -4.60
CA VAL A 73 -17.11 -9.72 -3.45
C VAL A 73 -15.63 -9.55 -3.82
N ALA A 74 -15.07 -10.47 -4.62
CA ALA A 74 -13.70 -10.35 -5.08
C ALA A 74 -13.49 -9.11 -5.97
N GLN A 75 -14.45 -8.80 -6.85
CA GLN A 75 -14.42 -7.62 -7.69
C GLN A 75 -14.51 -6.33 -6.87
N GLU A 76 -15.44 -6.26 -5.92
CA GLU A 76 -15.58 -5.11 -5.00
C GLU A 76 -14.30 -4.88 -4.19
N ALA A 77 -13.71 -5.95 -3.64
CA ALA A 77 -12.45 -5.87 -2.91
C ALA A 77 -11.29 -5.39 -3.79
N ALA A 78 -11.22 -5.85 -5.04
CA ALA A 78 -10.20 -5.41 -5.99
C ALA A 78 -10.36 -3.92 -6.35
N ASP A 79 -11.60 -3.46 -6.56
CA ASP A 79 -11.90 -2.06 -6.86
C ASP A 79 -11.61 -1.14 -5.67
N GLU A 80 -11.96 -1.57 -4.45
CA GLU A 80 -11.62 -0.85 -3.22
C GLU A 80 -10.11 -0.76 -3.02
N MET A 81 -9.38 -1.87 -3.19
CA MET A 81 -7.92 -1.90 -3.10
C MET A 81 -7.27 -0.92 -4.09
N LYS A 82 -7.77 -0.90 -5.34
CA LYS A 82 -7.29 0.01 -6.38
C LYS A 82 -7.59 1.47 -6.04
N ALA A 83 -8.76 1.77 -5.49
CA ALA A 83 -9.12 3.12 -5.06
C ALA A 83 -8.23 3.60 -3.91
N ASN A 84 -8.01 2.75 -2.91
CA ASN A 84 -7.15 3.05 -1.77
C ASN A 84 -5.69 3.27 -2.20
N ALA A 85 -5.14 2.39 -3.04
CA ALA A 85 -3.79 2.53 -3.56
C ALA A 85 -3.60 3.84 -4.36
N LYS A 86 -4.59 4.23 -5.17
CA LYS A 86 -4.55 5.52 -5.89
C LYS A 86 -4.56 6.72 -4.94
N LYS A 87 -5.39 6.68 -3.90
CA LYS A 87 -5.49 7.75 -2.91
C LYS A 87 -4.18 7.88 -2.12
N GLU A 88 -3.60 6.76 -1.71
CA GLU A 88 -2.32 6.72 -1.01
C GLU A 88 -1.18 7.25 -1.88
N ALA A 89 -1.10 6.83 -3.15
CA ALA A 89 -0.12 7.36 -4.09
C ALA A 89 -0.24 8.88 -4.27
N GLN A 90 -1.46 9.42 -4.37
CA GLN A 90 -1.68 10.87 -4.45
C GLN A 90 -1.22 11.60 -3.19
N LEU A 91 -1.45 11.00 -2.00
CA LEU A 91 -0.99 11.58 -0.74
C LEU A 91 0.54 11.61 -0.65
N ILE A 92 1.20 10.51 -1.05
CA ILE A 92 2.66 10.42 -1.07
C ILE A 92 3.25 11.49 -1.99
N ILE A 93 2.70 11.64 -3.21
CA ILE A 93 3.16 12.67 -4.15
C ILE A 93 2.99 14.07 -3.54
N LYS A 94 1.82 14.37 -2.99
CA LYS A 94 1.53 15.68 -2.38
C LYS A 94 2.43 15.98 -1.19
N GLU A 95 2.75 14.99 -0.37
CA GLU A 95 3.65 15.14 0.77
C GLU A 95 5.11 15.34 0.31
N ALA A 96 5.54 14.60 -0.71
CA ALA A 96 6.85 14.75 -1.31
C ALA A 96 7.04 16.14 -1.93
N GLU A 97 6.05 16.65 -2.66
CA GLU A 97 6.03 18.01 -3.22
C GLU A 97 6.15 19.05 -2.12
N LYS A 98 5.31 18.96 -1.07
CA LYS A 98 5.36 19.89 0.07
C LYS A 98 6.71 19.88 0.78
N ASN A 99 7.31 18.70 0.95
CA ASN A 99 8.62 18.57 1.58
C ASN A 99 9.73 19.14 0.68
N ALA A 100 9.66 18.92 -0.63
CA ALA A 100 10.59 19.50 -1.60
C ALA A 100 10.53 21.04 -1.57
N ASP A 101 9.32 21.62 -1.59
CA ASP A 101 9.11 23.06 -1.48
C ASP A 101 9.69 23.62 -0.18
N ARG A 102 9.50 22.91 0.93
CA ARG A 102 10.08 23.30 2.22
C ARG A 102 11.60 23.31 2.17
N ILE A 103 12.23 22.26 1.66
CA ILE A 103 13.69 22.14 1.54
C ILE A 103 14.25 23.25 0.65
N ILE A 104 13.60 23.53 -0.49
CA ILE A 104 14.02 24.61 -1.41
C ILE A 104 13.94 25.96 -0.70
N ASN A 105 12.82 26.26 -0.04
CA ASN A 105 12.63 27.53 0.65
C ASN A 105 13.64 27.72 1.80
N GLU A 106 13.88 26.68 2.61
CA GLU A 106 14.89 26.70 3.66
C GLU A 106 16.31 26.92 3.09
N SER A 107 16.63 26.26 1.97
CA SER A 107 17.93 26.39 1.30
C SER A 107 18.14 27.80 0.73
N LEU A 108 17.12 28.36 0.08
CA LEU A 108 17.15 29.73 -0.43
C LEU A 108 17.30 30.76 0.69
N ALA A 109 16.60 30.55 1.82
CA ALA A 109 16.72 31.42 2.99
C ALA A 109 18.15 31.38 3.57
N LYS A 110 18.73 30.18 3.73
CA LYS A 110 20.12 30.01 4.18
C LYS A 110 21.12 30.64 3.21
N SER A 111 20.94 30.43 1.90
CA SER A 111 21.80 31.01 0.87
C SER A 111 21.79 32.54 0.92
N ARG A 112 20.61 33.16 1.02
CA ARG A 112 20.49 34.61 1.18
C ARG A 112 21.18 35.11 2.44
N LYS A 113 21.02 34.41 3.57
CA LYS A 113 21.69 34.77 4.82
C LYS A 113 23.22 34.72 4.68
N ILE A 114 23.75 33.65 4.11
CA ILE A 114 25.19 33.50 3.88
C ILE A 114 25.73 34.60 2.94
N ALA A 115 24.97 34.96 1.91
CA ALA A 115 25.35 36.04 1.01
C ALA A 115 25.46 37.40 1.75
N LEU A 116 24.48 37.72 2.59
CA LEU A 116 24.49 38.93 3.43
C LEU A 116 25.65 38.91 4.44
N ASP A 117 25.86 37.79 5.13
CA ASP A 117 26.96 37.63 6.08
C ASP A 117 28.33 37.78 5.40
N SER A 118 28.47 37.27 4.16
CA SER A 118 29.69 37.42 3.35
C SER A 118 29.95 38.87 2.95
N GLU A 119 28.91 39.63 2.60
CA GLU A 119 29.02 41.05 2.27
C GLU A 119 29.42 41.88 3.49
N GLU A 120 28.81 41.62 4.65
CA GLU A 120 29.16 42.27 5.91
C GLU A 120 30.61 41.96 6.33
N LEU A 121 31.05 40.70 6.23
CA LEU A 121 32.44 40.33 6.52
C LEU A 121 33.43 41.05 5.60
N LYS A 122 33.14 41.20 4.31
CA LYS A 122 33.97 41.96 3.37
C LYS A 122 34.08 43.43 3.79
N LYS A 123 32.96 44.04 4.19
CA LYS A 123 32.93 45.42 4.67
C LYS A 123 33.76 45.58 5.95
N GLN A 124 33.61 44.67 6.91
CA GLN A 124 34.40 44.67 8.14
C GLN A 124 35.90 44.52 7.86
N ALA A 125 36.28 43.62 6.96
CA ALA A 125 37.67 43.44 6.54
C ALA A 125 38.24 44.71 5.89
N MET A 126 37.45 45.41 5.05
CA MET A 126 37.86 46.67 4.43
C MET A 126 38.06 47.79 5.45
N ILE A 127 37.15 47.91 6.43
CA ILE A 127 37.26 48.88 7.52
C ILE A 127 38.50 48.58 8.37
N TYR A 128 38.70 47.32 8.74
CA TYR A 128 39.87 46.88 9.51
C TYR A 128 41.17 47.20 8.77
N ARG A 129 41.26 46.83 7.49
CA ARG A 129 42.43 47.12 6.64
C ARG A 129 42.73 48.62 6.58
N THR A 130 41.70 49.46 6.44
CA THR A 130 41.86 50.91 6.40
C THR A 130 42.39 51.44 7.73
N ARG A 131 41.79 51.03 8.86
CA ARG A 131 42.23 51.43 10.21
C ARG A 131 43.67 50.98 10.50
N PHE A 132 44.01 49.75 10.12
CA PHE A 132 45.34 49.20 10.32
C PHE A 132 46.40 49.95 9.49
N ARG A 133 46.06 50.30 8.25
CA ARG A 133 46.94 51.11 7.39
C ARG A 133 47.21 52.49 8.01
N SER A 134 46.16 53.20 8.44
CA SER A 134 46.32 54.50 9.09
C SER A 134 47.13 54.42 10.39
N LEU A 135 46.99 53.33 11.16
CA LEU A 135 47.82 53.09 12.34
C LEU A 135 49.31 52.95 11.95
N LEU A 136 49.63 52.14 10.93
CA LEU A 136 51.00 51.97 10.46
C LEU A 136 51.60 53.26 9.90
N GLU A 137 50.82 54.03 9.14
CA GLU A 137 51.24 55.34 8.61
C GLU A 137 51.57 56.31 9.74
N ALA A 138 50.75 56.35 10.81
CA ALA A 138 51.04 57.15 11.99
C ALA A 138 52.31 56.69 12.74
N GLN A 139 52.53 55.37 12.86
CA GLN A 139 53.76 54.83 13.48
C GLN A 139 55.01 55.14 12.65
N LEU A 140 54.92 55.09 11.31
CA LEU A 140 56.02 55.47 10.42
C LEU A 140 56.31 56.98 10.48
N GLU A 141 55.28 57.82 10.57
CA GLU A 141 55.46 59.26 10.71
C GLU A 141 56.19 59.62 12.01
N LEU A 142 55.86 58.97 13.12
CA LEU A 142 56.58 59.14 14.39
C LEU A 142 58.07 58.78 14.26
N LEU A 143 58.39 57.66 13.62
CA LEU A 143 59.78 57.24 13.41
C LEU A 143 60.55 58.18 12.48
N ASN A 144 59.87 58.79 11.51
CA ASN A 144 60.48 59.75 10.59
C ASN A 144 60.64 61.16 11.20
N GLN A 145 59.88 61.49 12.25
CA GLN A 145 60.00 62.75 13.00
C GLN A 145 61.11 62.71 14.06
N GLU A 146 61.45 61.54 14.57
CA GLU A 146 62.66 61.38 15.37
C GLU A 146 63.88 61.50 14.45
N ASP A 147 64.52 62.68 14.44
CA ASP A 147 65.91 62.81 14.02
C ASP A 147 66.74 61.92 14.95
N TRP A 148 67.01 60.68 14.53
CA TRP A 148 67.90 59.72 15.17
C TRP A 148 69.35 60.24 15.10
N ASN A 149 69.61 61.37 15.76
CA ASN A 149 70.93 61.97 15.83
C ASN A 149 71.70 61.35 16.99
N PHE A 150 72.25 60.16 16.73
CA PHE A 150 73.06 59.36 17.67
C PHE A 150 74.20 60.14 18.33
N GLU A 151 74.62 61.27 17.74
CA GLU A 151 75.73 62.09 18.23
C GLU A 151 75.45 62.80 19.57
N LYS A 152 74.17 63.01 19.95
CA LYS A 152 73.82 63.66 21.23
C LYS A 152 73.69 62.72 22.42
N MET A 153 73.63 61.41 22.22
CA MET A 153 73.32 60.45 23.30
C MET A 153 74.56 59.95 24.05
N ASN A 154 75.76 60.37 23.65
CA ASN A 154 77.04 59.92 24.23
C ASN A 154 77.67 60.91 25.24
N LEU A 155 76.93 61.92 25.72
CA LEU A 155 77.51 63.01 26.54
C LEU A 155 76.97 63.13 27.98
N GLU A 156 76.47 62.06 28.60
CA GLU A 156 76.06 62.07 30.03
C GLU A 156 76.44 60.78 30.79
N LEU A 157 77.63 60.24 30.56
CA LEU A 157 78.24 59.22 31.44
C LEU A 157 79.61 59.68 31.93
N GLU A 158 79.66 60.80 32.66
CA GLU A 158 80.77 61.06 33.58
C GLU A 158 80.53 60.32 34.89
N PHE A 159 81.26 59.22 35.08
CA PHE A 159 81.34 58.50 36.35
C PHE A 159 82.09 59.38 37.37
N PRO A 160 81.54 59.65 38.58
CA PRO A 160 82.29 60.36 39.60
C PRO A 160 83.45 59.49 40.09
N ALA A 161 84.67 60.02 39.96
CA ALA A 161 85.89 59.40 40.44
C ALA A 161 85.82 59.21 41.97
N LYS A 162 86.12 57.98 42.41
CA LYS A 162 86.59 57.72 43.77
C LYS A 162 88.02 58.24 43.92
N ASP A 163 88.38 58.53 45.17
CA ASP A 163 89.69 58.84 45.75
C ASP A 163 89.73 60.29 46.28
N GLU A 164 90.17 60.61 47.50
CA GLU A 164 90.98 59.85 48.47
C GLU A 164 90.90 60.53 49.85
N VAL A 165 91.24 59.75 50.87
CA VAL A 165 91.41 60.12 52.28
C VAL A 165 92.68 60.96 52.49
N LYS A 166 92.63 61.95 53.39
CA LYS A 166 93.67 62.48 54.34
C LYS A 166 93.34 63.95 54.63
N GLU A 167 93.38 64.49 55.85
CA GLU A 167 93.95 64.10 57.15
C GLU A 167 93.13 64.80 58.25
#